data_AF-A0A1V4YKP8-F1
#
_entry.id   AF-A0A1V4YKP8-F1
#
_cell.length_a   1.000
_cell.length_b   1.000
_cell.length_c   1.000
_cell.angle_alpha   90.00
_cell.angle_beta   90.00
_cell.angle_gamma   90.00
#
_symmetry.space_group_name_H-M   'P 1'
#
loop_
_entity.id
_entity.type
_entity.pdbx_description
1 polymer ?
#
loop_
_entity_poly.entity_id
_entity_poly.type
_entity_poly.pdbx_seq_one_letter_code
_entity_poly.pdbx_strand_id
1 'polypeptide(L)'
;MGCALNCTYCYIHGSVYGGEETSVLQVKTNAPEVLYKQLKNRARKGEYGFIGLGSSTDPYPPMEKELEITRELLKIIYRFKFPVNVNTKSTLILRDMELLKKIDEKAVLPKRFQGKLDHGMIVSFSFSTVDPVLVDIFEPGASTVEERFGAMKKFSDEGFLVGANLMPVLPFLSDSEEHLDEAIGKIKEYGANFVLVAGLTLFGDKPKDCKVRYYKILEEYFPEVLEKTKRMFKDSFAPSRDYQAVLHKRSERICRKYDIKSKII
;
A
#
# COMPACT_ATOMS: atom_id res chain seq x y z
N MET A 1 17.87 -1.63 -3.39
CA MET A 1 16.47 -2.05 -3.21
C MET A 1 15.76 -0.74 -2.99
N GLY A 2 14.91 -0.33 -3.94
CA GLY A 2 14.35 1.02 -3.98
C GLY A 2 13.01 0.99 -4.70
N CYS A 3 12.29 2.10 -4.71
CA CYS A 3 11.00 2.19 -5.39
C CYS A 3 10.94 3.43 -6.28
N ALA A 4 10.61 3.24 -7.55
CA ALA A 4 10.59 4.32 -8.54
C ALA A 4 9.51 5.37 -8.27
N LEU A 5 8.53 5.05 -7.42
CA LEU A 5 7.47 5.99 -7.03
C LEU A 5 7.98 7.12 -6.13
N ASN A 6 9.13 6.90 -5.46
CA ASN A 6 9.88 7.91 -4.71
C ASN A 6 9.05 8.75 -3.70
N CYS A 7 8.09 8.14 -2.99
CA CYS A 7 7.34 8.86 -1.98
C CYS A 7 8.28 9.43 -0.91
N THR A 8 8.12 10.71 -0.57
CA THR A 8 9.07 11.43 0.29
C THR A 8 9.09 10.90 1.73
N TYR A 9 7.95 10.35 2.17
CA TYR A 9 7.76 9.71 3.48
C TYR A 9 8.11 8.21 3.50
N CYS A 10 8.59 7.62 2.40
CA CYS A 10 8.66 6.16 2.27
C CYS A 10 9.60 5.51 3.30
N TYR A 11 9.06 4.62 4.13
CA TYR A 11 9.74 4.04 5.28
C TYR A 11 10.98 3.21 4.91
N ILE A 12 11.13 2.76 3.65
CA ILE A 12 12.34 2.05 3.22
C ILE A 12 13.60 2.91 3.39
N HIS A 13 13.46 4.24 3.40
CA HIS A 13 14.57 5.13 3.67
C HIS A 13 14.81 5.24 5.18
N GLY A 14 15.80 4.51 5.68
CA GLY A 14 16.23 4.55 7.09
C GLY A 14 15.68 3.42 7.98
N SER A 15 14.77 2.59 7.47
CA SER A 15 14.34 1.37 8.18
C SER A 15 15.15 0.14 7.78
N VAL A 16 15.02 -0.94 8.57
CA VAL A 16 15.62 -2.26 8.28
C VAL A 16 15.10 -2.92 7.01
N TYR A 17 13.99 -2.40 6.45
CA TYR A 17 13.40 -2.90 5.21
C TYR A 17 14.01 -2.23 3.97
N GLY A 18 14.75 -1.15 4.16
CA GLY A 18 15.64 -0.58 3.16
C GLY A 18 16.95 -1.36 3.06
N GLY A 19 17.57 -1.31 1.89
CA GLY A 19 19.00 -1.63 1.77
C GLY A 19 19.88 -0.44 2.17
N GLU A 20 21.20 -0.63 2.12
CA GLU A 20 22.16 0.45 2.38
C GLU A 20 22.01 1.62 1.39
N GLU A 21 21.66 1.30 0.14
CA GLU A 21 21.33 2.29 -0.88
C GLU A 21 19.92 2.06 -1.43
N THR A 22 19.07 3.05 -1.21
CA THR A 22 17.66 3.08 -1.60
C THR A 22 17.40 4.08 -2.72
N SER A 23 18.37 4.93 -3.05
CA SER A 23 18.29 5.82 -4.22
C SER A 23 18.52 5.07 -5.54
N VAL A 24 19.00 3.83 -5.49
CA VAL A 24 19.21 2.97 -6.65
C VAL A 24 18.16 1.87 -6.70
N LEU A 25 17.49 1.77 -7.85
CA LEU A 25 16.57 0.70 -8.14
C LEU A 25 17.38 -0.58 -8.38
N GLN A 26 17.09 -1.60 -7.57
CA GLN A 26 17.71 -2.91 -7.69
C GLN A 26 16.64 -3.94 -7.98
N VAL A 27 16.88 -4.73 -9.00
CA VAL A 27 15.94 -5.74 -9.50
C VAL A 27 16.46 -7.12 -9.10
N LYS A 28 15.62 -7.91 -8.44
CA LYS A 28 15.94 -9.30 -8.08
C LYS A 28 15.53 -10.23 -9.22
N THR A 29 16.38 -10.33 -10.25
CA THR A 29 16.10 -11.11 -11.46
C THR A 29 15.89 -12.61 -11.19
N ASN A 30 16.48 -13.15 -10.11
CA ASN A 30 16.28 -14.53 -9.70
C ASN A 30 15.02 -14.77 -8.84
N ALA A 31 14.21 -13.74 -8.56
CA ALA A 31 13.01 -13.87 -7.72
C ALA A 31 12.02 -14.94 -8.23
N PRO A 32 11.74 -15.07 -9.54
CA PRO A 32 10.87 -16.13 -10.06
C PRO A 32 11.38 -17.53 -9.73
N GLU A 33 12.68 -17.79 -9.90
CA GLU A 33 13.29 -19.09 -9.61
C GLU A 33 13.17 -19.46 -8.11
N VAL A 34 13.48 -18.48 -7.25
CA VAL A 34 13.39 -18.66 -5.79
C VAL A 34 11.94 -18.92 -5.37
N LEU A 35 11.00 -18.12 -5.87
CA LEU A 35 9.58 -18.26 -5.55
C LEU A 35 9.05 -19.62 -6.01
N TYR A 36 9.40 -20.06 -7.21
CA TYR A 36 8.99 -21.36 -7.74
C TYR A 36 9.41 -22.51 -6.81
N LYS A 37 10.68 -22.52 -6.39
CA LYS A 37 11.21 -23.55 -5.46
C LYS A 37 10.47 -23.53 -4.13
N GLN A 38 10.21 -22.34 -3.58
CA GLN A 38 9.51 -22.17 -2.30
C GLN A 38 8.05 -22.63 -2.38
N LEU A 39 7.28 -22.16 -3.35
CA LEU A 39 5.85 -22.50 -3.48
C LEU A 39 5.65 -23.97 -3.84
N LYS A 40 6.52 -24.57 -4.66
CA LYS A 40 6.49 -26.01 -4.94
C LYS A 40 6.59 -26.83 -3.65
N ASN A 41 7.50 -26.47 -2.76
CA ASN A 41 7.70 -27.19 -1.50
C ASN A 41 6.55 -26.96 -0.51
N ARG A 42 6.03 -25.73 -0.42
CA ARG A 42 4.87 -25.41 0.43
C ARG A 42 3.58 -26.10 -0.05
N ALA A 43 3.31 -26.06 -1.35
CA ALA A 43 2.16 -26.74 -1.96
C ALA A 43 2.20 -28.26 -1.72
N ARG A 44 3.37 -28.90 -1.84
CA ARG A 44 3.56 -30.33 -1.55
C ARG A 44 3.19 -30.70 -0.10
N LYS A 45 3.37 -29.78 0.83
CA LYS A 45 3.01 -29.95 2.25
C LYS A 45 1.59 -29.52 2.57
N GLY A 46 0.83 -28.99 1.60
CA GLY A 46 -0.48 -28.40 1.83
C GLY A 46 -0.45 -27.09 2.64
N GLU A 47 0.70 -26.41 2.69
CA GLU A 47 0.91 -25.19 3.47
C GLU A 47 0.58 -23.95 2.63
N TYR A 48 -0.68 -23.51 2.67
CA TYR A 48 -1.14 -22.33 1.94
C TYR A 48 -1.22 -21.09 2.84
N GLY A 49 -0.92 -19.93 2.25
CA GLY A 49 -0.97 -18.62 2.88
C GLY A 49 -1.09 -17.53 1.81
N PHE A 50 -1.60 -16.35 2.20
CA PHE A 50 -1.59 -15.19 1.30
C PHE A 50 -0.16 -14.73 1.05
N ILE A 51 0.18 -14.57 -0.22
CA ILE A 51 1.43 -13.95 -0.65
C ILE A 51 1.18 -12.45 -0.75
N GLY A 52 1.89 -11.66 0.06
CA GLY A 52 1.81 -10.20 0.00
C GLY A 52 2.78 -9.64 -1.04
N LEU A 53 2.28 -8.84 -1.98
CA LEU A 53 3.07 -8.02 -2.89
C LEU A 53 2.86 -6.54 -2.52
N GLY A 54 3.93 -5.74 -2.59
CA GLY A 54 3.85 -4.31 -2.24
C GLY A 54 4.02 -3.99 -0.75
N SER A 55 4.78 -4.80 -0.01
CA SER A 55 5.15 -4.44 1.37
C SER A 55 6.19 -3.33 1.40
N SER A 56 7.41 -3.58 0.91
CA SER A 56 8.50 -2.59 0.91
C SER A 56 8.68 -1.84 -0.41
N THR A 57 8.43 -2.50 -1.54
CA THR A 57 8.54 -1.89 -2.88
C THR A 57 7.24 -2.15 -3.60
N ASP A 58 6.71 -1.12 -4.27
CA ASP A 58 5.54 -1.28 -5.13
C ASP A 58 5.80 -2.39 -6.16
N PRO A 59 4.85 -3.32 -6.39
CA PRO A 59 5.05 -4.41 -7.34
C PRO A 59 4.93 -3.96 -8.81
N TYR A 60 4.46 -2.74 -9.05
CA TYR A 60 4.18 -2.20 -10.38
C TYR A 60 4.89 -0.87 -10.66
N PRO A 61 6.21 -0.73 -10.42
CA PRO A 61 6.95 0.47 -10.80
C PRO A 61 7.00 0.60 -12.34
N PRO A 62 7.32 1.78 -12.90
CA PRO A 62 7.35 1.97 -14.36
C PRO A 62 8.16 0.93 -15.14
N MET A 63 9.32 0.49 -14.61
CA MET A 63 10.16 -0.54 -15.23
C MET A 63 9.51 -1.93 -15.32
N GLU A 64 8.48 -2.22 -14.51
CA GLU A 64 7.74 -3.49 -14.58
C GLU A 64 6.98 -3.64 -15.91
N LYS A 65 6.78 -2.54 -16.66
CA LYS A 65 6.23 -2.59 -18.03
C LYS A 65 7.08 -3.46 -18.95
N GLU A 66 8.41 -3.42 -18.78
CA GLU A 66 9.37 -4.15 -19.63
C GLU A 66 9.90 -5.40 -18.93
N LEU A 67 10.15 -5.33 -17.62
CA LEU A 67 10.77 -6.43 -16.87
C LEU A 67 9.82 -7.61 -16.62
N GLU A 68 8.52 -7.34 -16.50
CA GLU A 68 7.45 -8.32 -16.24
C GLU A 68 7.72 -9.27 -15.05
N ILE A 69 8.54 -8.87 -14.08
CA ILE A 69 8.93 -9.74 -12.97
C ILE A 69 7.71 -10.03 -12.10
N THR A 70 6.93 -9.02 -11.75
CA THR A 70 5.69 -9.22 -10.98
C THR A 70 4.73 -10.12 -11.73
N ARG A 71 4.60 -9.94 -13.06
CA ARG A 71 3.76 -10.82 -13.90
C ARG A 71 4.24 -12.27 -13.87
N GLU A 72 5.55 -12.52 -13.95
CA GLU A 72 6.12 -13.87 -13.81
C GLU A 72 5.88 -14.47 -12.42
N LEU A 73 6.00 -13.66 -11.35
CA LEU A 73 5.66 -14.10 -10.00
C LEU A 73 4.18 -14.49 -9.91
N LEU A 74 3.26 -13.69 -10.47
CA LEU A 74 1.83 -14.01 -10.50
C LEU A 74 1.53 -15.31 -11.26
N LYS A 75 2.21 -15.59 -12.38
CA LYS A 75 2.08 -16.86 -13.11
C LYS A 75 2.50 -18.06 -12.24
N ILE A 76 3.57 -17.92 -11.46
CA ILE A 76 4.04 -18.95 -10.53
C ILE A 76 3.05 -19.13 -9.36
N ILE A 77 2.55 -18.04 -8.79
CA ILE A 77 1.54 -18.04 -7.73
C ILE A 77 0.29 -18.78 -8.20
N TYR A 78 -0.21 -18.44 -9.39
CA TYR A 78 -1.34 -19.11 -10.03
C TYR A 78 -1.09 -20.60 -10.23
N ARG A 79 0.08 -20.98 -10.76
CA ARG A 79 0.46 -22.39 -10.99
C ARG A 79 0.36 -23.22 -9.72
N PHE A 80 0.77 -22.68 -8.58
CA PHE A 80 0.71 -23.37 -7.29
C PHE A 80 -0.54 -23.05 -6.48
N LYS A 81 -1.49 -22.30 -7.02
CA LYS A 81 -2.79 -21.95 -6.42
C LYS A 81 -2.66 -21.26 -5.05
N PHE A 82 -1.66 -20.39 -4.89
CA PHE A 82 -1.58 -19.57 -3.69
C PHE A 82 -2.48 -18.33 -3.84
N PRO A 83 -3.18 -17.92 -2.78
CA PRO A 83 -3.86 -16.64 -2.79
C PRO A 83 -2.86 -15.49 -2.65
N VAL A 84 -3.22 -14.31 -3.14
CA VAL A 84 -2.33 -13.14 -3.20
C VAL A 84 -3.05 -11.88 -2.73
N ASN A 85 -2.30 -11.02 -2.02
CA ASN A 85 -2.72 -9.68 -1.63
C ASN A 85 -1.74 -8.68 -2.23
N VAL A 86 -2.23 -7.76 -3.06
CA VAL A 86 -1.41 -6.76 -3.73
C VAL A 86 -1.73 -5.37 -3.18
N ASN A 87 -0.71 -4.68 -2.69
CA ASN A 87 -0.77 -3.26 -2.36
C ASN A 87 -0.02 -2.47 -3.43
N THR A 88 -0.65 -1.46 -4.05
CA THR A 88 0.03 -0.65 -5.07
C THR A 88 -0.46 0.79 -5.09
N LYS A 89 0.35 1.69 -5.64
CA LYS A 89 -0.01 3.05 -6.06
C LYS A 89 0.02 3.21 -7.58
N SER A 90 0.16 2.13 -8.34
CA SER A 90 0.35 2.14 -9.79
C SER A 90 -0.86 1.55 -10.51
N THR A 91 -1.28 2.17 -11.60
CA THR A 91 -2.33 1.65 -12.48
C THR A 91 -1.87 0.50 -13.38
N LEU A 92 -0.56 0.22 -13.45
CA LEU A 92 -0.02 -0.86 -14.28
C LEU A 92 -0.55 -2.25 -13.89
N ILE A 93 -1.03 -2.42 -12.65
CA ILE A 93 -1.72 -3.63 -12.20
C ILE A 93 -2.89 -4.04 -13.10
N LEU A 94 -3.55 -3.09 -13.78
CA LEU A 94 -4.63 -3.36 -14.73
C LEU A 94 -4.20 -4.28 -15.88
N ARG A 95 -2.91 -4.29 -16.27
CA ARG A 95 -2.34 -5.21 -17.27
C ARG A 95 -2.56 -6.69 -16.91
N ASP A 96 -2.53 -7.00 -15.61
CA ASP A 96 -2.54 -8.37 -15.11
C ASP A 96 -3.94 -8.79 -14.61
N MET A 97 -4.98 -7.99 -14.81
CA MET A 97 -6.34 -8.20 -14.32
C MET A 97 -6.88 -9.61 -14.64
N GLU A 98 -6.75 -10.06 -15.89
CA GLU A 98 -7.19 -11.40 -16.31
C GLU A 98 -6.46 -12.54 -15.58
N LEU A 99 -5.17 -12.37 -15.26
CA LEU A 99 -4.41 -13.34 -14.49
C LEU A 99 -4.81 -13.31 -13.02
N LEU A 100 -5.02 -12.11 -12.47
CA LEU A 100 -5.47 -11.91 -11.09
C LEU A 100 -6.86 -12.52 -10.87
N LYS A 101 -7.77 -12.43 -11.86
CA LYS A 101 -9.10 -13.06 -11.82
C LYS A 101 -9.00 -14.59 -11.72
N LYS A 102 -8.11 -15.19 -12.53
CA LYS A 102 -7.82 -16.63 -12.45
C LYS A 102 -7.23 -17.04 -11.11
N ILE A 103 -6.41 -16.19 -10.48
CA ILE A 103 -5.90 -16.45 -9.13
C ILE A 103 -7.04 -16.40 -8.12
N ASP A 104 -7.91 -15.38 -8.21
CA ASP A 104 -9.06 -15.21 -7.31
C ASP A 104 -9.93 -16.48 -7.27
N GLU A 105 -10.25 -17.02 -8.46
CA GLU A 105 -11.11 -18.20 -8.61
C GLU A 105 -10.45 -19.52 -8.21
N LYS A 106 -9.13 -19.67 -8.37
CA LYS A 106 -8.44 -20.98 -8.29
C LYS A 106 -7.56 -21.14 -7.05
N ALA A 107 -7.32 -20.08 -6.30
CA ALA A 107 -6.47 -20.15 -5.11
C ALA A 107 -7.04 -21.09 -4.05
N VAL A 108 -6.15 -21.80 -3.35
CA VAL A 108 -6.50 -22.59 -2.18
C VAL A 108 -6.41 -21.70 -0.95
N LEU A 109 -7.56 -21.35 -0.39
CA LEU A 109 -7.62 -20.52 0.81
C LEU A 109 -7.17 -21.30 2.06
N PRO A 110 -6.34 -20.69 2.93
CA PRO A 110 -5.98 -21.26 4.21
C PRO A 110 -7.23 -21.59 5.04
N LYS A 111 -7.23 -22.73 5.75
CA LYS A 111 -8.39 -23.20 6.55
C LYS A 111 -9.00 -22.13 7.46
N ARG A 112 -8.17 -21.27 8.06
CA ARG A 112 -8.62 -20.19 8.97
C ARG A 112 -9.50 -19.12 8.30
N PHE A 113 -9.51 -19.06 6.96
CA PHE A 113 -10.27 -18.10 6.17
C PHE A 113 -11.46 -18.73 5.43
N GLN A 114 -11.58 -20.07 5.43
CA GLN A 114 -12.71 -20.75 4.80
C GLN A 114 -14.03 -20.33 5.48
N GLY A 115 -15.01 -19.91 4.67
CA GLY A 115 -16.29 -19.37 5.15
C GLY A 115 -16.23 -17.94 5.72
N LYS A 116 -15.06 -17.29 5.69
CA LYS A 116 -14.88 -15.87 6.07
C LYS A 116 -14.46 -15.01 4.89
N LEU A 117 -13.85 -15.64 3.89
CA LEU A 117 -13.32 -15.03 2.69
C LEU A 117 -13.51 -16.01 1.54
N ASP A 118 -14.05 -15.51 0.43
CA ASP A 118 -14.28 -16.30 -0.78
C ASP A 118 -13.40 -15.82 -1.95
N HIS A 119 -12.43 -14.95 -1.66
CA HIS A 119 -11.53 -14.36 -2.63
C HIS A 119 -10.08 -14.85 -2.44
N GLY A 120 -9.52 -15.44 -3.50
CA GLY A 120 -8.11 -15.76 -3.63
C GLY A 120 -7.22 -14.55 -3.90
N MET A 121 -7.82 -13.42 -4.28
CA MET A 121 -7.15 -12.19 -4.66
C MET A 121 -7.70 -11.01 -3.87
N ILE A 122 -6.80 -10.26 -3.23
CA ILE A 122 -7.12 -8.99 -2.57
C ILE A 122 -6.26 -7.91 -3.20
N VAL A 123 -6.87 -6.80 -3.61
CA VAL A 123 -6.14 -5.64 -4.13
C VAL A 123 -6.42 -4.43 -3.26
N SER A 124 -5.37 -3.71 -2.88
CA SER A 124 -5.48 -2.44 -2.16
C SER A 124 -4.72 -1.34 -2.90
N PHE A 125 -5.42 -0.24 -3.20
CA PHE A 125 -4.79 0.97 -3.72
C PHE A 125 -4.39 1.86 -2.55
N SER A 126 -3.13 2.29 -2.52
CA SER A 126 -2.62 3.10 -1.40
C SER A 126 -2.74 4.58 -1.70
N PHE A 127 -3.09 5.38 -0.68
CA PHE A 127 -3.25 6.83 -0.73
C PHE A 127 -2.67 7.43 0.55
N SER A 128 -1.91 8.52 0.48
CA SER A 128 -1.60 9.34 1.66
C SER A 128 -2.68 10.40 1.94
N THR A 129 -3.38 10.80 0.87
CA THR A 129 -4.42 11.82 0.82
C THR A 129 -5.16 11.72 -0.52
N VAL A 130 -6.30 12.38 -0.62
CA VAL A 130 -7.07 12.56 -1.87
C VAL A 130 -6.93 13.97 -2.44
N ASP A 131 -6.13 14.82 -1.80
CA ASP A 131 -5.76 16.14 -2.30
C ASP A 131 -4.66 15.99 -3.37
N PRO A 132 -4.92 16.36 -4.64
CA PRO A 132 -3.95 16.23 -5.72
C PRO A 132 -2.68 17.06 -5.48
N VAL A 133 -2.77 18.23 -4.83
CA VAL A 133 -1.62 19.10 -4.54
C VAL A 133 -0.66 18.39 -3.58
N LEU A 134 -1.20 17.78 -2.52
CA LEU A 134 -0.38 17.01 -1.58
C LEU A 134 0.20 15.76 -2.25
N VAL A 135 -0.54 15.09 -3.13
CA VAL A 135 -0.02 13.92 -3.85
C VAL A 135 1.16 14.28 -4.75
N ASP A 136 1.10 15.38 -5.49
CA ASP A 136 2.21 15.82 -6.34
C ASP A 136 3.48 16.12 -5.54
N ILE A 137 3.34 16.66 -4.32
CA ILE A 137 4.47 16.95 -3.41
C ILE A 137 5.03 15.67 -2.78
N PHE A 138 4.17 14.79 -2.26
CA PHE A 138 4.59 13.66 -1.42
C PHE A 138 4.80 12.35 -2.19
N GLU A 139 4.19 12.19 -3.37
CA GLU A 139 4.16 10.95 -4.16
C GLU A 139 4.48 11.18 -5.66
N PRO A 140 5.57 11.89 -6.01
CA PRO A 140 5.79 12.41 -7.37
C PRO A 140 5.93 11.36 -8.48
N GLY A 141 6.24 10.10 -8.14
CA GLY A 141 6.35 9.00 -9.09
C GLY A 141 5.15 8.04 -9.09
N ALA A 142 4.13 8.27 -8.25
CA ALA A 142 2.92 7.46 -8.19
C ALA A 142 1.93 7.84 -9.30
N SER A 143 0.98 6.94 -9.60
CA SER A 143 -0.20 7.34 -10.40
C SER A 143 -1.02 8.38 -9.63
N THR A 144 -1.73 9.24 -10.36
CA THR A 144 -2.55 10.29 -9.74
C THR A 144 -3.65 9.68 -8.85
N VAL A 145 -4.26 10.49 -8.00
CA VAL A 145 -5.37 10.05 -7.14
C VAL A 145 -6.52 9.51 -8.00
N GLU A 146 -6.90 10.25 -9.03
CA GLU A 146 -7.98 9.92 -9.97
C GLU A 146 -7.68 8.67 -10.77
N GLU A 147 -6.43 8.49 -11.23
CA GLU A 147 -5.99 7.28 -11.92
C GLU A 147 -6.10 6.04 -11.02
N ARG A 148 -5.67 6.16 -9.76
CA ARG A 148 -5.77 5.08 -8.77
C ARG A 148 -7.23 4.77 -8.44
N PHE A 149 -8.07 5.77 -8.27
CA PHE A 149 -9.51 5.58 -8.07
C PHE A 149 -10.17 4.91 -9.28
N GLY A 150 -9.84 5.34 -10.50
CA GLY A 150 -10.32 4.71 -11.73
C GLY A 150 -9.88 3.25 -11.85
N ALA A 151 -8.65 2.91 -11.46
CA ALA A 151 -8.19 1.53 -11.41
C ALA A 151 -8.95 0.72 -10.35
N MET A 152 -9.13 1.28 -9.14
CA MET A 152 -9.89 0.66 -8.05
C MET A 152 -11.32 0.33 -8.47
N LYS A 153 -11.99 1.26 -9.15
CA LYS A 153 -13.35 1.06 -9.67
C LYS A 153 -13.41 -0.08 -10.68
N LYS A 154 -12.44 -0.19 -11.59
CA LYS A 154 -12.37 -1.32 -12.54
C LYS A 154 -12.21 -2.67 -11.82
N PHE A 155 -11.41 -2.74 -10.76
CA PHE A 155 -11.33 -3.96 -9.94
C PHE A 155 -12.65 -4.25 -9.20
N SER A 156 -13.31 -3.22 -8.67
CA SER A 156 -14.63 -3.36 -8.04
C SER A 156 -15.67 -3.91 -9.03
N ASP A 157 -15.71 -3.36 -10.25
CA ASP A 157 -16.65 -3.76 -11.31
C ASP A 157 -16.45 -5.20 -11.79
N GLU A 158 -15.22 -5.70 -11.73
CA GLU A 158 -14.88 -7.11 -12.01
C GLU A 158 -15.14 -8.05 -10.82
N GLY A 159 -15.64 -7.52 -9.70
CA GLY A 159 -16.05 -8.32 -8.54
C GLY A 159 -14.91 -8.75 -7.61
N PHE A 160 -13.73 -8.15 -7.70
CA PHE A 160 -12.63 -8.44 -6.78
C PHE A 160 -12.92 -7.92 -5.37
N LEU A 161 -12.31 -8.56 -4.35
CA LEU A 161 -12.20 -7.94 -3.04
C LEU A 161 -11.17 -6.81 -3.09
N VAL A 162 -11.66 -5.59 -3.23
CA VAL A 162 -10.86 -4.38 -3.41
C VAL A 162 -10.97 -3.46 -2.20
N GLY A 163 -9.88 -2.80 -1.84
CA GLY A 163 -9.88 -1.81 -0.79
C GLY A 163 -8.89 -0.69 -1.02
N ALA A 164 -8.78 0.18 -0.02
CA ALA A 164 -7.81 1.25 -0.01
C ALA A 164 -6.95 1.20 1.25
N ASN A 165 -5.68 1.54 1.10
CA ASN A 165 -4.78 1.82 2.20
C ASN A 165 -4.61 3.33 2.31
N LEU A 166 -5.38 3.99 3.17
CA LEU A 166 -5.17 5.40 3.53
C LEU A 166 -4.01 5.48 4.54
N MET A 167 -2.83 5.16 4.03
CA MET A 167 -1.62 4.90 4.80
C MET A 167 -0.39 5.39 4.00
N PRO A 168 0.30 6.43 4.47
CA PRO A 168 0.11 7.10 5.76
C PRO A 168 -0.91 8.24 5.71
N VAL A 169 -1.68 8.41 6.79
CA VAL A 169 -2.29 9.71 7.11
C VAL A 169 -1.18 10.67 7.57
N LEU A 170 -1.10 11.83 6.92
CA LEU A 170 -0.08 12.86 7.13
C LEU A 170 -0.50 13.81 8.25
N PRO A 171 0.18 13.81 9.41
CA PRO A 171 -0.21 14.67 10.54
C PRO A 171 -0.24 16.14 10.15
N PHE A 172 -1.28 16.86 10.58
CA PHE A 172 -1.56 18.27 10.30
C PHE A 172 -1.87 18.62 8.84
N LEU A 173 -1.82 17.66 7.91
CA LEU A 173 -2.06 17.87 6.48
C LEU A 173 -3.27 17.09 5.98
N SER A 174 -3.43 15.83 6.39
CA SER A 174 -4.55 14.96 5.97
C SER A 174 -5.23 14.24 7.13
N ASP A 175 -4.98 14.65 8.38
CA ASP A 175 -5.46 13.98 9.60
C ASP A 175 -6.70 14.62 10.23
N SER A 176 -7.21 15.74 9.71
CA SER A 176 -8.44 16.38 10.19
C SER A 176 -9.68 15.52 9.93
N GLU A 177 -10.80 15.85 10.58
CA GLU A 177 -12.06 15.15 10.34
C GLU A 177 -12.56 15.31 8.91
N GLU A 178 -12.44 16.50 8.35
CA GLU A 178 -12.90 16.85 7.00
C GLU A 178 -12.13 16.08 5.93
N HIS A 179 -10.79 16.11 5.97
CA HIS A 179 -9.94 15.35 5.04
C HIS A 179 -10.18 13.83 5.11
N LEU A 180 -10.35 13.27 6.31
CA LEU A 180 -10.63 11.83 6.46
C LEU A 180 -12.04 11.48 5.96
N ASP A 181 -13.03 12.35 6.19
CA ASP A 181 -14.39 12.15 5.70
C ASP A 181 -14.45 12.18 4.18
N GLU A 182 -13.78 13.14 3.55
CA GLU A 182 -13.65 13.22 2.09
C GLU A 182 -12.94 11.99 1.52
N ALA A 183 -11.78 11.62 2.08
CA ALA A 183 -10.99 10.51 1.59
C ALA A 183 -11.75 9.19 1.67
N ILE A 184 -12.35 8.88 2.84
CA ILE A 184 -13.11 7.64 3.04
C ILE A 184 -14.39 7.64 2.20
N GLY A 185 -15.05 8.80 2.06
CA GLY A 185 -16.22 8.97 1.19
C GLY A 185 -15.90 8.63 -0.27
N LYS A 186 -14.84 9.22 -0.84
CA LYS A 186 -14.37 8.92 -2.20
C LYS A 186 -13.96 7.45 -2.34
N ILE A 187 -13.25 6.90 -1.36
CA ILE A 187 -12.86 5.47 -1.37
C ILE A 187 -14.10 4.57 -1.48
N LYS A 188 -15.16 4.85 -0.71
CA LYS A 188 -16.43 4.12 -0.79
C LYS A 188 -17.13 4.33 -2.14
N GLU A 189 -17.17 5.57 -2.65
CA GLU A 189 -17.78 5.93 -3.93
C GLU A 189 -17.19 5.11 -5.10
N TYR A 190 -15.87 4.92 -5.10
CA TYR A 190 -15.16 4.14 -6.12
C TYR A 190 -15.17 2.62 -5.86
N GLY A 191 -16.04 2.14 -4.98
CA GLY A 191 -16.39 0.72 -4.86
C GLY A 191 -15.48 -0.10 -3.95
N ALA A 192 -14.72 0.51 -3.05
CA ALA A 192 -13.93 -0.21 -2.07
C ALA A 192 -14.82 -0.98 -1.07
N ASN A 193 -14.43 -2.23 -0.78
CA ASN A 193 -15.07 -3.06 0.25
C ASN A 193 -14.53 -2.74 1.65
N PHE A 194 -13.28 -2.28 1.74
CA PHE A 194 -12.63 -1.91 2.99
C PHE A 194 -11.66 -0.74 2.81
N VAL A 195 -11.38 -0.05 3.90
CA VAL A 195 -10.30 0.94 4.01
C VAL A 195 -9.48 0.68 5.26
N LEU A 196 -8.16 0.61 5.11
CA LEU A 196 -7.23 0.54 6.21
C LEU A 196 -6.60 1.92 6.41
N VAL A 197 -6.63 2.42 7.64
CA VAL A 197 -6.10 3.75 7.99
C VAL A 197 -5.01 3.61 9.04
N ALA A 198 -3.88 4.25 8.81
CA ALA A 198 -2.74 4.24 9.73
C ALA A 198 -1.94 5.54 9.61
N GLY A 199 -1.38 5.97 10.74
CA GLY A 199 -0.57 7.16 10.82
C GLY A 199 0.80 7.00 10.16
N LEU A 200 1.38 8.14 9.79
CA LEU A 200 2.75 8.25 9.29
C LEU A 200 3.78 7.64 10.24
N THR A 201 4.79 6.97 9.66
CA THR A 201 6.02 6.57 10.34
C THR A 201 7.22 7.17 9.63
N LEU A 202 8.21 7.63 10.39
CA LEU A 202 9.40 8.32 9.91
C LEU A 202 10.64 7.75 10.59
N PHE A 203 11.43 6.99 9.83
CA PHE A 203 12.64 6.32 10.30
C PHE A 203 13.89 7.16 10.02
N GLY A 204 14.89 6.95 10.87
CA GLY A 204 16.24 7.46 10.70
C GLY A 204 16.40 8.97 10.89
N ASP A 205 17.64 9.42 10.95
CA ASP A 205 18.03 10.83 11.16
C ASP A 205 19.20 11.25 10.24
N LYS A 206 19.60 10.37 9.30
CA LYS A 206 20.62 10.67 8.29
C LYS A 206 19.99 11.45 7.13
N PRO A 207 20.78 12.19 6.32
CA PRO A 207 20.27 13.03 5.24
C PRO A 207 19.35 12.35 4.21
N LYS A 208 19.53 11.04 3.98
CA LYS A 208 18.73 10.24 3.04
C LYS A 208 17.52 9.55 3.68
N ASP A 209 17.41 9.56 4.99
CA ASP A 209 16.35 8.86 5.72
C ASP A 209 15.00 9.59 5.58
N CYS A 210 13.89 8.85 5.65
CA CYS A 210 12.57 9.42 5.37
C CYS A 210 12.18 10.52 6.37
N LYS A 211 12.60 10.46 7.64
CA LYS A 211 12.32 11.54 8.60
C LYS A 211 12.91 12.88 8.16
N VAL A 212 14.19 12.88 7.80
CA VAL A 212 14.90 14.09 7.37
C VAL A 212 14.35 14.60 6.03
N ARG A 213 14.07 13.70 5.10
CA ARG A 213 13.45 14.05 3.80
C ARG A 213 12.07 14.67 3.99
N TYR A 214 11.24 14.09 4.85
CA TYR A 214 9.91 14.61 5.13
C TYR A 214 9.98 16.00 5.76
N TYR A 215 10.89 16.25 6.71
CA TYR A 215 11.08 17.58 7.29
C TYR A 215 11.53 18.63 6.29
N LYS A 216 12.38 18.29 5.32
CA LYS A 216 12.75 19.21 4.24
C LYS A 216 11.56 19.61 3.38
N ILE A 217 10.71 18.64 3.03
CA ILE A 217 9.48 18.92 2.29
C ILE A 217 8.54 19.82 3.12
N LEU A 218 8.39 19.57 4.42
CA LEU A 218 7.61 20.45 5.27
C LEU A 218 8.23 21.86 5.38
N GLU A 219 9.55 21.99 5.47
CA GLU A 219 10.23 23.29 5.51
C GLU A 219 9.98 24.11 4.25
N GLU A 220 9.96 23.45 3.08
CA GLU A 220 9.77 24.09 1.79
C GLU A 220 8.30 24.43 1.50
N TYR A 221 7.37 23.51 1.77
CA TYR A 221 5.97 23.63 1.33
C TYR A 221 4.98 23.94 2.46
N PHE A 222 5.29 23.56 3.71
CA PHE A 222 4.37 23.63 4.86
C PHE A 222 5.08 24.08 6.16
N PRO A 223 5.80 25.22 6.17
CA PRO A 223 6.63 25.62 7.30
C PRO A 223 5.83 25.79 8.60
N GLU A 224 4.53 26.06 8.52
CA GLU A 224 3.61 26.22 9.65
C GLU A 224 3.36 24.94 10.46
N VAL A 225 3.55 23.76 9.86
CA VAL A 225 3.39 22.47 10.56
C VAL A 225 4.70 21.82 10.96
N LEU A 226 5.86 22.30 10.44
CA LEU A 226 7.18 21.69 10.67
C LEU A 226 7.50 21.48 12.16
N GLU A 227 7.40 22.52 12.98
CA GLU A 227 7.76 22.45 14.40
C GLU A 227 6.77 21.62 15.22
N LYS A 228 5.51 21.50 14.77
CA LYS A 228 4.53 20.58 15.39
C LYS A 228 4.90 19.13 15.05
N THR A 229 5.24 18.85 13.79
CA THR A 229 5.67 17.53 13.33
C THR A 229 6.96 17.08 14.02
N LYS A 230 7.99 17.93 14.09
CA LYS A 230 9.24 17.61 14.83
C LYS A 230 8.97 17.23 16.28
N ARG A 231 8.09 17.98 16.96
CA ARG A 231 7.69 17.68 18.35
C ARG A 231 6.86 16.40 18.49
N MET A 232 6.11 16.01 17.47
CA MET A 232 5.33 14.77 17.45
C MET A 232 6.24 13.54 17.35
N PHE A 233 7.24 13.59 16.46
CA PHE A 233 8.13 12.45 16.23
C PHE A 233 9.31 12.41 17.21
N LYS A 234 9.98 13.53 17.49
CA LYS A 234 11.20 13.60 18.33
C LYS A 234 12.14 12.42 18.01
N ASP A 235 12.41 11.58 19.01
CA ASP A 235 13.28 10.39 18.93
C ASP A 235 12.50 9.11 18.54
N SER A 236 11.18 9.21 18.34
CA SER A 236 10.30 8.11 17.92
C SER A 236 10.15 8.09 16.40
N PHE A 237 9.97 6.88 15.86
CA PHE A 237 9.63 6.69 14.45
C PHE A 237 8.12 6.83 14.17
N ALA A 238 7.29 6.87 15.20
CA ALA A 238 5.83 6.95 15.09
C ALA A 238 5.25 7.99 16.04
N PRO A 239 4.08 8.59 15.71
CA PRO A 239 3.32 9.42 16.64
C PRO A 239 2.96 8.67 17.92
N SER A 240 2.57 9.41 18.97
CA SER A 240 2.16 8.81 20.24
C SER A 240 1.00 7.83 20.09
N ARG A 241 0.88 6.89 21.04
CA ARG A 241 -0.26 5.96 21.08
C ARG A 241 -1.60 6.68 21.16
N ASP A 242 -1.64 7.82 21.86
CA ASP A 242 -2.86 8.64 21.95
C ASP A 242 -3.26 9.23 20.60
N TYR A 243 -2.31 9.76 19.84
CA TYR A 243 -2.57 10.23 18.47
C TYR A 243 -3.12 9.09 17.60
N GLN A 244 -2.48 7.92 17.64
CA GLN A 244 -2.90 6.77 16.86
C GLN A 244 -4.30 6.28 17.26
N ALA A 245 -4.60 6.28 18.57
CA ALA A 245 -5.92 5.90 19.07
C ALA A 245 -7.01 6.89 18.67
N VAL A 246 -6.71 8.20 18.67
CA VAL A 246 -7.65 9.24 18.20
C VAL A 246 -7.89 9.09 16.69
N LEU A 247 -6.83 8.92 15.90
CA LEU A 247 -6.92 8.70 14.45
C LEU A 247 -7.76 7.46 14.14
N HIS A 248 -7.51 6.35 14.84
CA HIS A 248 -8.27 5.11 14.69
C HIS A 248 -9.75 5.30 15.00
N LYS A 249 -10.09 5.87 16.17
CA LYS A 249 -11.48 6.12 16.57
C LYS A 249 -12.22 7.03 15.59
N ARG A 250 -11.56 8.08 15.10
CA ARG A 250 -12.10 9.00 14.10
C ARG A 250 -12.39 8.26 12.80
N SER A 251 -11.41 7.51 12.29
CA SER A 251 -11.52 6.73 11.06
C SER A 251 -12.64 5.68 11.16
N GLU A 252 -12.73 4.92 12.25
CA GLU A 252 -13.80 3.93 12.45
C GLU A 252 -15.21 4.55 12.50
N ARG A 253 -15.34 5.76 13.04
CA ARG A 253 -16.63 6.47 13.04
C ARG A 253 -17.01 6.86 11.61
N ILE A 254 -16.08 7.38 10.83
CA ILE A 254 -16.30 7.76 9.43
C ILE A 254 -16.58 6.51 8.56
N CYS A 255 -15.83 5.42 8.76
CA CYS A 255 -16.11 4.14 8.10
C CYS A 255 -17.54 3.65 8.35
N ARG A 256 -18.04 3.80 9.59
CA ARG A 256 -19.45 3.49 9.92
C ARG A 256 -20.44 4.42 9.24
N LYS A 257 -20.13 5.71 9.09
CA LYS A 257 -20.96 6.67 8.35
C LYS A 257 -21.16 6.26 6.89
N TYR A 258 -20.11 5.76 6.24
CA TYR A 258 -20.13 5.37 4.81
C TYR A 258 -20.40 3.88 4.56
N ASP A 259 -20.70 3.10 5.61
CA ASP A 259 -20.88 1.63 5.53
C ASP A 259 -19.72 0.95 4.77
N ILE A 260 -18.49 1.24 5.18
CA ILE A 260 -17.26 0.62 4.68
C ILE A 260 -16.51 -0.04 5.84
N LYS A 261 -15.93 -1.22 5.59
CA LYS A 261 -15.19 -1.94 6.64
C LYS A 261 -13.86 -1.25 6.92
N SER A 262 -13.49 -1.12 8.19
CA SER A 262 -12.15 -0.68 8.63
C SER A 262 -11.11 -1.82 8.67
N LYS A 263 -11.45 -2.97 8.10
CA LYS A 263 -10.67 -4.21 8.10
C LYS A 263 -11.06 -5.08 6.92
N ILE A 264 -10.18 -5.99 6.50
CA ILE A 264 -10.44 -6.90 5.38
C ILE A 264 -11.47 -8.00 5.77
N ILE A 265 -11.32 -8.59 6.97
CA ILE A 265 -12.16 -9.69 7.49
C ILE A 265 -12.65 -9.37 8.90
#